data_AF-A0AA51Q7V0-F1
#
_entry.id   AF-A0AA51Q7V0-F1
#
_cell.length_a   1.000
_cell.length_b   1.000
_cell.length_c   1.000
_cell.angle_alpha   90.00
_cell.angle_beta   90.00
_cell.angle_gamma   90.00
#
_symmetry.space_group_name_H-M   'P 1'
#
loop_
_entity.id
_entity.type
_entity.pdbx_description
1 polymer ?
#
loop_
_entity_poly.entity_id
_entity_poly.type
_entity_poly.pdbx_seq_one_letter_code
_entity_poly.pdbx_strand_id
1 'polypeptide(L)'
;MESFILLGVYFLLMGSIVLLFSGLVSFFLPKIHFLAVAGISGLLGVIFSYFYGYNRLLLFAVIFNVVLSLIAIGLAKYGRYLKHKAECEMAADELI
;
A
#
# COMPACT_ATOMS: atom_id res chain seq x y z
N MET A 1 26.94 -9.54 -8.54
CA MET A 1 26.36 -8.19 -8.43
C MET A 1 25.04 -8.06 -9.19
N GLU A 2 24.92 -8.62 -10.39
CA GLU A 2 23.67 -8.58 -11.19
C GLU A 2 22.43 -9.13 -10.48
N SER A 3 22.53 -10.28 -9.78
CA SER A 3 21.37 -10.90 -9.12
C SER A 3 20.75 -10.06 -8.00
N PHE A 4 21.57 -9.29 -7.27
CA PHE A 4 21.09 -8.39 -6.21
C PHE A 4 20.37 -7.16 -6.78
N ILE A 5 20.88 -6.63 -7.90
CA ILE A 5 20.24 -5.51 -8.61
C ILE A 5 18.89 -5.98 -9.17
N LEU A 6 18.85 -7.14 -9.82
CA LEU A 6 17.62 -7.70 -10.37
C LEU A 6 16.57 -7.94 -9.28
N LEU A 7 16.99 -8.53 -8.15
CA LEU A 7 16.14 -8.76 -6.99
C LEU A 7 15.57 -7.45 -6.43
N GLY A 8 16.42 -6.43 -6.28
CA GLY A 8 16.01 -5.11 -5.81
C GLY A 8 14.97 -4.46 -6.74
N VAL A 9 15.18 -4.54 -8.06
CA VAL A 9 14.24 -4.01 -9.05
C VAL A 9 12.90 -4.74 -8.98
N TYR A 10 12.90 -6.08 -8.85
CA TYR A 10 11.67 -6.86 -8.70
C TYR A 10 10.88 -6.48 -7.44
N PHE A 11 11.55 -6.37 -6.30
CA PHE A 11 10.92 -5.95 -5.05
C PHE A 11 10.39 -4.52 -5.12
N LEU A 12 11.10 -3.62 -5.79
CA LEU A 12 10.69 -2.23 -5.95
C LEU A 12 9.46 -2.11 -6.86
N LEU A 13 9.45 -2.79 -8.00
CA LEU A 13 8.28 -2.84 -8.89
C LEU A 13 7.06 -3.44 -8.19
N MET A 14 7.23 -4.59 -7.54
CA MET A 14 6.17 -5.25 -6.80
C MET A 14 5.63 -4.35 -5.67
N GLY A 15 6.54 -3.79 -4.87
CA GLY A 15 6.19 -2.91 -3.75
C GLY A 15 5.46 -1.66 -4.22
N SER A 16 5.89 -1.07 -5.34
CA SER A 16 5.23 0.09 -5.95
C SER A 16 3.81 -0.21 -6.40
N ILE A 17 3.59 -1.38 -7.02
CA ILE A 17 2.25 -1.85 -7.41
C ILE A 17 1.37 -2.02 -6.17
N VAL A 18 1.88 -2.70 -5.13
CA VAL A 18 1.15 -2.92 -3.87
C VAL A 18 0.80 -1.60 -3.19
N LEU A 19 1.73 -0.65 -3.16
CA LEU A 19 1.53 0.67 -2.56
C LEU A 19 0.46 1.45 -3.33
N LEU A 20 0.57 1.53 -4.65
CA LEU A 20 -0.42 2.21 -5.49
C LEU A 20 -1.81 1.57 -5.36
N PHE A 21 -1.90 0.24 -5.47
CA PHE A 21 -3.17 -0.46 -5.42
C PHE A 21 -3.82 -0.35 -4.03
N SER A 22 -3.06 -0.54 -2.96
CA SER A 22 -3.57 -0.43 -1.58
C SER A 22 -4.02 1.00 -1.26
N GLY A 23 -3.26 2.01 -1.71
CA GLY A 23 -3.60 3.41 -1.54
C GLY A 23 -4.86 3.79 -2.33
N LEU A 24 -4.94 3.37 -3.59
CA LEU A 24 -6.08 3.64 -4.46
C LEU A 24 -7.35 2.99 -3.90
N VAL A 25 -7.30 1.70 -3.55
CA VAL A 25 -8.43 0.98 -2.94
C VAL A 25 -8.84 1.65 -1.64
N SER A 26 -7.90 2.01 -0.76
CA SER A 26 -8.23 2.65 0.53
C SER A 26 -8.73 4.09 0.39
N PHE A 27 -8.45 4.76 -0.73
CA PHE A 27 -8.93 6.10 -1.02
C PHE A 27 -10.37 6.07 -1.57
N PHE A 28 -10.63 5.21 -2.56
CA PHE A 28 -11.94 5.09 -3.22
C PHE A 28 -12.95 4.24 -2.46
N LEU A 29 -12.50 3.19 -1.75
CA LEU A 29 -13.34 2.24 -1.01
C LEU A 29 -13.06 2.33 0.49
N PRO A 30 -13.42 3.45 1.13
CA PRO A 30 -13.09 3.70 2.52
C PRO A 30 -13.76 2.76 3.53
N LYS A 31 -14.79 2.03 3.08
CA LYS A 31 -15.55 1.05 3.87
C LYS A 31 -14.83 -0.30 4.00
N ILE A 32 -13.80 -0.57 3.18
CA ILE A 32 -13.06 -1.83 3.24
C ILE A 32 -12.14 -1.81 4.47
N HIS A 33 -12.18 -2.90 5.24
CA HIS A 33 -11.33 -3.04 6.42
C HIS A 33 -9.86 -3.10 6.01
N PHE A 34 -9.01 -2.30 6.67
CA PHE A 34 -7.58 -2.20 6.32
C PHE A 34 -6.86 -3.56 6.39
N LEU A 35 -7.29 -4.45 7.29
CA LEU A 35 -6.78 -5.83 7.36
C LEU A 35 -7.03 -6.63 6.09
N ALA A 36 -8.15 -6.41 5.38
CA ALA A 36 -8.43 -7.14 4.15
C ALA A 36 -7.45 -6.74 3.05
N VAL A 37 -7.18 -5.44 2.92
CA VAL A 37 -6.22 -4.91 1.93
C VAL A 37 -4.79 -5.37 2.25
N ALA A 38 -4.39 -5.31 3.53
CA ALA A 38 -3.09 -5.80 3.99
C ALA A 38 -2.96 -7.33 3.87
N GLY A 39 -4.04 -8.08 4.10
CA GLY A 39 -4.06 -9.53 3.94
C GLY A 39 -3.90 -9.95 2.48
N ILE A 40 -4.59 -9.28 1.56
CA ILE A 40 -4.45 -9.51 0.12
C ILE A 40 -3.03 -9.14 -0.35
N SER A 41 -2.46 -8.03 0.14
CA SER A 41 -1.08 -7.67 -0.23
C SER A 41 -0.05 -8.68 0.28
N GLY A 42 -0.25 -9.22 1.50
CA GLY A 42 0.56 -10.30 2.04
C GLY A 42 0.47 -11.57 1.20
N LEU A 43 -0.73 -11.97 0.77
CA LEU A 43 -0.94 -13.12 -0.11
C LEU A 43 -0.24 -12.95 -1.47
N LEU A 44 -0.26 -11.75 -2.05
CA LEU A 44 0.51 -11.44 -3.26
C LEU A 44 2.02 -11.62 -3.02
N GLY A 45 2.51 -11.24 -1.83
CA GLY A 45 3.87 -11.53 -1.34
C GLY A 45 4.24 -13.01 -1.38
N VAL A 46 3.32 -13.87 -0.93
CA VAL A 46 3.48 -15.33 -0.96
C VAL A 46 3.52 -15.86 -2.38
N ILE A 47 2.54 -15.48 -3.22
CA ILE A 47 2.43 -15.94 -4.60
C ILE A 47 3.69 -15.57 -5.39
N PHE A 48 4.16 -14.33 -5.23
CA PHE A 48 5.35 -13.85 -5.91
C PHE A 48 6.61 -14.60 -5.48
N SER A 49 6.81 -14.80 -4.17
CA SER A 49 7.98 -15.54 -3.66
C SER A 49 8.00 -16.99 -4.11
N TYR A 50 6.82 -17.62 -4.21
CA TYR A 50 6.67 -18.99 -4.69
C TYR A 50 6.99 -19.12 -6.19
N PHE A 51 6.42 -18.24 -7.03
CA PHE A 51 6.62 -18.27 -8.49
C PHE A 51 8.08 -18.06 -8.91
N TYR A 52 8.80 -17.18 -8.20
CA TYR A 52 10.19 -16.87 -8.52
C TYR A 52 11.21 -17.71 -7.74
N GLY A 53 10.77 -18.73 -6.99
CA GLY A 53 11.65 -19.65 -6.27
C GLY A 53 12.38 -19.03 -5.06
N TYR A 54 11.98 -17.83 -4.63
CA TYR A 54 12.60 -17.11 -3.51
C TYR A 54 11.99 -17.52 -2.16
N ASN A 55 11.81 -18.82 -1.92
CA ASN A 55 11.17 -19.34 -0.70
C ASN A 55 11.85 -18.89 0.60
N ARG A 56 13.18 -18.68 0.58
CA ARG A 56 13.92 -18.14 1.75
C ARG A 56 13.59 -16.68 2.07
N LEU A 57 13.10 -15.92 1.09
CA LEU A 57 12.71 -14.52 1.23
C LEU A 57 11.19 -14.35 1.37
N LEU A 58 10.43 -15.44 1.46
CA LEU A 58 8.96 -15.41 1.53
C LEU A 58 8.46 -14.57 2.70
N LEU A 59 8.98 -14.81 3.90
CA LEU A 59 8.63 -14.01 5.09
C LEU A 59 8.93 -12.52 4.88
N PHE A 60 10.09 -12.20 4.29
CA PHE A 60 10.46 -10.83 4.00
C PHE A 60 9.49 -10.19 2.99
N ALA A 61 9.15 -10.88 1.91
CA ALA A 61 8.22 -10.38 0.90
C ALA A 61 6.81 -10.15 1.45
N VAL A 62 6.32 -11.03 2.32
CA VAL A 62 5.02 -10.87 2.98
C VAL A 62 5.04 -9.65 3.89
N ILE A 63 6.01 -9.56 4.80
CA ILE A 63 6.12 -8.45 5.75
C ILE A 63 6.28 -7.13 4.99
N PHE A 64 7.14 -7.09 3.98
CA PHE A 64 7.37 -5.90 3.16
C PHE A 64 6.08 -5.41 2.49
N ASN A 65 5.30 -6.31 1.87
CA ASN A 65 4.04 -5.93 1.23
C ASN A 65 2.95 -5.53 2.22
N VAL A 66 2.91 -6.13 3.40
CA VAL A 66 1.99 -5.72 4.47
C VAL A 66 2.33 -4.31 4.94
N VAL A 67 3.60 -4.03 5.21
CA VAL A 67 4.07 -2.70 5.65
C VAL A 67 3.78 -1.64 4.58
N LEU A 68 4.11 -1.90 3.32
CA LEU A 68 3.81 -0.96 2.22
C LEU A 68 2.31 -0.72 2.07
N SER A 69 1.49 -1.76 2.21
CA SER A 69 0.03 -1.62 2.16
C SER A 69 -0.48 -0.75 3.30
N LEU A 70 0.01 -0.96 4.53
CA LEU A 70 -0.36 -0.12 5.69
C LEU A 70 0.04 1.34 5.51
N ILE A 71 1.25 1.60 4.99
CA ILE A 71 1.72 2.96 4.65
C ILE A 71 0.77 3.61 3.64
N ALA A 72 0.42 2.90 2.56
CA ALA A 72 -0.48 3.41 1.54
C ALA A 72 -1.89 3.70 2.07
N ILE A 73 -2.42 2.83 2.93
CA ILE A 73 -3.71 3.02 3.61
C ILE A 73 -3.65 4.26 4.52
N GLY A 74 -2.55 4.43 5.26
CA GLY A 74 -2.32 5.59 6.11
C GLY A 74 -2.32 6.90 5.31
N LEU A 75 -1.55 6.94 4.21
CA LEU A 75 -1.52 8.07 3.27
C LEU A 75 -2.90 8.38 2.68
N ALA A 76 -3.64 7.36 2.26
CA ALA A 76 -4.98 7.54 1.70
C ALA A 76 -5.97 8.11 2.73
N LYS A 77 -5.92 7.65 4.00
CA LYS A 77 -6.73 8.20 5.09
C LYS A 77 -6.34 9.64 5.43
N TYR A 78 -5.03 9.91 5.49
CA TYR A 78 -4.51 11.25 5.75
C TYR A 78 -4.92 12.24 4.66
N GLY A 79 -4.83 11.86 3.38
CA GLY A 79 -5.29 12.69 2.27
C GLY A 79 -6.79 13.01 2.34
N ARG A 80 -7.63 12.03 2.73
CA ARG A 80 -9.06 12.27 2.96
C ARG A 80 -9.33 13.20 4.14
N TYR A 81 -8.55 13.08 5.21
CA TYR A 81 -8.65 13.98 6.36
C TYR A 81 -8.32 15.43 5.97
N LEU A 82 -7.24 15.66 5.22
CA LEU A 82 -6.87 16.99 4.74
C LEU A 82 -7.94 17.58 3.82
N LYS A 83 -8.51 16.76 2.92
CA LYS A 83 -9.62 17.19 2.05
C LYS A 83 -10.82 17.68 2.88
N HIS A 84 -11.22 16.91 3.89
CA HIS A 84 -12.35 17.27 4.75
C HIS A 84 -12.06 18.55 5.56
N LYS A 85 -10.84 18.71 6.08
CA LYS A 85 -10.44 19.92 6.80
C LYS A 85 -10.51 21.16 5.91
N ALA A 86 -10.02 21.06 4.68
CA ALA A 86 -10.08 22.15 3.71
C ALA A 86 -11.52 22.54 3.35
N GLU A 87 -12.41 21.56 3.17
CA GLU A 87 -13.84 21.81 2.93
C GLU A 87 -14.52 22.53 4.11
N CYS A 88 -14.18 22.18 5.36
CA CYS A 88 -14.69 22.85 6.54
C CYS A 88 -14.19 24.30 6.69
N GLU A 89 -12.90 24.55 6.38
CA GLU A 89 -12.33 25.90 6.45
C GLU A 89 -12.94 26.82 5.38
N MET A 90 -13.13 26.33 4.15
CA MET A 90 -13.80 27.10 3.09
C MET A 90 -15.26 27.43 3.44
N ALA A 91 -16.01 26.48 4.01
CA ALA A 91 -17.40 26.72 4.41
C ALA A 91 -17.53 27.71 5.58
N ALA A 92 -16.52 27.80 6.45
CA ALA A 92 -16.50 28.77 7.55
C ALA A 92 -16.21 30.20 7.05
N ASP A 93 -15.38 30.34 6.02
CA ASP A 93 -15.04 31.64 5.40
C ASP A 93 -16.24 32.23 4.62
N GLU A 94 -17.10 31.40 4.04
CA GLU A 94 -18.35 31.85 3.36
C GLU A 94 -19.44 32.34 4.34
N LEU A 95 -19.30 32.09 5.64
CA LEU A 95 -20.29 32.46 6.68
C LEU A 95 -19.98 33.80 7.36
N ILE A 96 -18.84 34.42 7.07
CA ILE A 96 -18.38 35.72 7.63
C ILE A 96 -18.58 36.83 6.58
#